data_AF-A0A968V0W2-F1
#
_entry.id   AF-A0A968V0W2-F1
#
_cell.length_a   1.000
_cell.length_b   1.000
_cell.length_c   1.000
_cell.angle_alpha   90.00
_cell.angle_beta   90.00
_cell.angle_gamma   90.00
#
_symmetry.space_group_name_H-M   'P 1'
#
loop_
_entity.id
_entity.type
_entity.pdbx_description
1 polymer ?
#
loop_
_entity_poly.entity_id
_entity_poly.type
_entity_poly.pdbx_seq_one_letter_code
_entity_poly.pdbx_strand_id
1 'polypeptide(L)'
;MTVATLEPTRGQLERNLSQRIQALYRSLLGHQPSQVSCNLIDNKLAIAIENAITQPEQLLAENGQEELAEKVRSELETVLESQMKDLINEVLGV
;
A
#
# COMPACT_ATOMS: atom_id res chain seq x y z
N MET A 1 19.12 10.34 31.95
CA MET A 1 19.55 9.51 30.80
C MET A 1 18.69 9.93 29.61
N THR A 2 19.23 10.79 28.75
CA THR A 2 18.53 11.26 27.54
C THR A 2 18.64 10.18 26.48
N VAL A 3 17.53 9.51 26.18
CA VAL A 3 17.44 8.56 25.06
C VAL A 3 17.56 9.41 23.79
N ALA A 4 18.69 9.32 23.10
CA ALA A 4 18.81 9.87 21.77
C ALA A 4 17.94 9.04 20.84
N THR A 5 16.79 9.57 20.43
CA THR A 5 15.97 8.98 19.37
C THR A 5 16.78 9.08 18.08
N LEU A 6 17.41 7.98 17.68
CA LEU A 6 18.09 7.91 16.39
C LEU A 6 17.03 8.01 15.30
N GLU A 7 17.05 9.09 14.53
CA GLU A 7 16.15 9.24 13.38
C GLU A 7 16.34 8.05 12.42
N PRO A 8 15.25 7.42 11.97
CA PRO A 8 15.34 6.29 11.06
C PRO A 8 16.01 6.73 9.75
N THR A 9 16.88 5.88 9.22
CA THR A 9 17.46 6.11 7.90
C THR A 9 16.39 5.98 6.81
N ARG A 10 16.61 6.62 5.66
CA ARG A 10 15.74 6.50 4.49
C ARG A 10 15.37 5.04 4.15
N GLY A 11 16.35 4.15 4.11
CA GLY A 11 16.11 2.73 3.82
C GLY A 11 15.30 2.01 4.89
N GLN A 12 15.38 2.44 6.16
CA GLN A 12 14.53 1.91 7.23
C GLN A 12 13.08 2.40 7.06
N LEU A 13 12.85 3.66 6.68
CA LEU A 13 11.53 4.19 6.38
C LEU A 13 10.89 3.49 5.17
N GLU A 14 11.62 3.38 4.06
CA GLU A 14 11.16 2.68 2.85
C GLU A 14 10.77 1.21 3.13
N ARG A 15 11.58 0.50 3.93
CA ARG A 15 11.30 -0.87 4.33
C ARG A 15 10.09 -0.96 5.25
N ASN A 16 9.97 -0.03 6.21
CA ASN A 16 8.82 0.03 7.11
C ASN A 16 7.53 0.28 6.33
N LEU A 17 7.51 1.28 5.44
CA LEU A 17 6.38 1.57 4.55
C LEU A 17 5.98 0.33 3.74
N SER A 18 6.93 -0.32 3.07
CA SER A 18 6.65 -1.49 2.23
C SER A 18 5.98 -2.62 3.03
N GLN A 19 6.48 -2.90 4.24
CA GLN A 19 5.93 -3.92 5.12
C GLN A 19 4.53 -3.56 5.64
N ARG A 20 4.32 -2.30 6.08
CA ARG A 20 3.03 -1.85 6.60
C ARG A 20 1.97 -1.79 5.49
N ILE A 21 2.33 -1.34 4.28
CA ILE A 21 1.42 -1.34 3.13
C ILE A 21 1.03 -2.76 2.75
N GLN A 22 1.97 -3.71 2.74
CA GLN A 22 1.64 -5.11 2.48
C GLN A 22 0.67 -5.68 3.52
N ALA A 23 0.84 -5.34 4.79
CA ALA A 23 -0.07 -5.72 5.87
C ALA A 23 -1.45 -5.05 5.73
N LEU A 24 -1.50 -3.78 5.31
CA LEU A 24 -2.72 -3.04 5.06
C LEU A 24 -3.57 -3.71 3.98
N TYR A 25 -2.96 -4.06 2.84
CA TYR A 25 -3.65 -4.79 1.76
C TYR A 25 -4.25 -6.11 2.26
N ARG A 26 -3.45 -6.88 3.01
CA ARG A 26 -3.92 -8.15 3.58
C ARG A 26 -5.09 -7.94 4.56
N SER A 27 -5.04 -6.89 5.36
CA SER A 27 -6.06 -6.60 6.36
C SER A 27 -7.37 -6.10 5.74
N LEU A 28 -7.30 -5.24 4.73
CA LEU A 28 -8.48 -4.62 4.12
C LEU A 28 -9.12 -5.50 3.05
N LEU A 29 -8.29 -6.15 2.23
CA LEU A 29 -8.74 -6.85 1.03
C LEU A 29 -8.66 -8.37 1.15
N GLY A 30 -8.09 -8.89 2.25
CA GLY A 30 -7.79 -10.32 2.37
C GLY A 30 -6.72 -10.81 1.37
N HIS A 31 -6.06 -9.89 0.66
CA HIS A 31 -5.13 -10.17 -0.41
C HIS A 31 -3.73 -9.67 -0.06
N GLN A 32 -2.72 -10.49 -0.30
CA GLN A 32 -1.33 -10.11 -0.05
C GLN A 32 -0.60 -9.90 -1.38
N PRO A 33 -0.20 -8.66 -1.71
CA PRO A 33 0.65 -8.38 -2.87
C PRO A 33 1.94 -9.19 -2.83
N SER A 34 2.44 -9.60 -3.99
CA SER A 34 3.69 -10.37 -4.08
C SER A 34 4.89 -9.54 -3.68
N GLN A 35 4.86 -8.24 -4.03
CA GLN A 35 5.91 -7.30 -3.70
C GLN A 35 5.33 -5.91 -3.52
N VAL A 36 5.81 -5.22 -2.49
CA VAL A 36 5.63 -3.78 -2.32
C VAL A 36 7.02 -3.17 -2.25
N SER A 37 7.27 -2.14 -3.06
CA SER A 37 8.50 -1.37 -3.01
C SER A 37 8.20 0.11 -2.81
N CYS A 38 8.90 0.71 -1.87
CA CYS A 38 8.80 2.13 -1.55
C CYS A 38 10.14 2.79 -1.81
N ASN A 39 10.14 3.92 -2.52
CA ASN A 39 11.34 4.71 -2.78
C ASN A 39 11.06 6.19 -2.48
N LEU A 40 11.83 6.76 -1.55
CA LEU A 40 11.80 8.17 -1.19
C LEU A 40 12.77 8.95 -2.08
N ILE A 41 12.28 9.53 -3.17
CA ILE A 41 13.11 10.24 -4.14
C ILE A 41 12.86 11.74 -3.97
N ASP A 42 13.90 12.47 -3.56
CA ASP A 42 13.82 13.88 -3.16
C ASP A 42 12.74 14.07 -2.07
N ASN A 43 11.63 14.71 -2.43
CA ASN A 43 10.48 14.95 -1.54
C ASN A 43 9.21 14.21 -2.03
N LYS A 44 9.40 13.08 -2.71
CA LYS A 44 8.31 12.24 -3.23
C LYS A 44 8.47 10.81 -2.74
N LEU A 45 7.35 10.18 -2.43
CA LEU A 45 7.28 8.75 -2.18
C LEU A 45 6.71 8.06 -3.42
N ALA A 46 7.49 7.20 -4.04
CA ALA A 46 7.03 6.31 -5.09
C ALA A 46 6.74 4.93 -4.48
N ILE A 47 5.53 4.41 -4.74
CA ILE A 47 5.08 3.10 -4.25
C ILE A 47 4.73 2.25 -5.48
N ALA A 48 5.33 1.08 -5.59
CA ALA A 48 4.95 0.08 -6.59
C ALA A 48 4.46 -1.19 -5.89
N ILE A 49 3.30 -1.68 -6.31
CA ILE A 49 2.61 -2.83 -5.73
C ILE A 49 2.39 -3.85 -6.84
N GLU A 50 3.03 -5.00 -6.71
CA GLU A 50 2.92 -6.08 -7.68
C GLU A 50 1.83 -7.06 -7.26
N ASN A 51 1.08 -7.56 -8.24
CA ASN A 51 -0.07 -8.42 -8.03
C ASN A 51 -1.07 -7.80 -7.03
N ALA A 52 -1.46 -6.55 -7.24
CA ALA A 52 -2.43 -5.86 -6.38
C ALA A 52 -3.89 -6.32 -6.61
N ILE A 53 -4.17 -6.98 -7.75
CA ILE A 53 -5.51 -7.43 -8.12
C ILE A 53 -5.96 -8.53 -7.15
N THR A 54 -7.14 -8.34 -6.55
CA THR A 54 -7.74 -9.32 -5.65
C THR A 54 -8.40 -10.45 -6.42
N GLN A 55 -8.61 -11.59 -5.75
CA GLN A 55 -9.29 -12.74 -6.34
C GLN A 55 -10.72 -12.41 -6.85
N PRO A 56 -11.55 -11.64 -6.12
CA PRO A 56 -12.86 -11.21 -6.64
C PRO A 56 -12.77 -10.39 -7.93
N GLU A 57 -11.86 -9.41 -8.02
CA GLU A 57 -11.65 -8.63 -9.25
C GLU A 57 -11.24 -9.53 -10.42
N GLN A 58 -10.32 -10.46 -10.18
CA GLN A 58 -9.84 -11.38 -11.20
C GLN A 58 -10.95 -12.32 -11.69
N LEU A 59 -11.73 -12.89 -10.79
CA LEU A 59 -12.86 -13.76 -11.14
C LEU A 59 -13.90 -13.01 -11.99
N LEU A 60 -14.21 -11.76 -11.65
CA LEU A 60 -15.14 -10.95 -12.43
C LEU A 60 -14.62 -10.71 -13.85
N ALA A 61 -13.35 -10.32 -14.00
CA ALA A 61 -12.74 -10.10 -15.30
C ALA A 61 -12.70 -11.38 -16.14
N GLU A 62 -12.31 -12.52 -15.56
CA GLU A 62 -12.25 -13.82 -16.26
C GLU A 62 -13.62 -14.31 -16.74
N ASN A 63 -14.72 -13.85 -16.13
CA ASN A 63 -16.09 -14.17 -16.54
C ASN A 63 -16.71 -13.14 -17.49
N GLY A 64 -15.90 -12.23 -18.07
CA GLY A 64 -16.37 -11.19 -18.99
C GLY A 64 -17.18 -10.08 -18.30
N GLN A 65 -16.94 -9.86 -17.01
CA GLN A 65 -17.53 -8.78 -16.23
C GLN A 65 -16.48 -7.70 -15.90
N GLU A 66 -15.71 -7.28 -16.90
CA GLU A 66 -14.61 -6.32 -16.70
C GLU A 66 -15.08 -4.99 -16.12
N GLU A 67 -16.23 -4.47 -16.55
CA GLU A 67 -16.80 -3.22 -16.02
C GLU A 67 -17.11 -3.33 -14.52
N LEU A 68 -17.60 -4.50 -14.08
CA LEU A 68 -17.86 -4.75 -12.67
C LEU A 68 -16.56 -4.93 -11.87
N ALA A 69 -15.56 -5.59 -12.45
CA ALA A 69 -14.23 -5.71 -11.85
C ALA A 69 -13.59 -4.33 -11.65
N GLU A 70 -13.68 -3.45 -12.65
CA GLU A 70 -13.19 -2.07 -12.58
C GLU A 70 -13.92 -1.26 -11.53
N LYS A 71 -15.25 -1.37 -11.46
CA LYS A 71 -16.05 -0.68 -10.43
C LYS A 71 -15.66 -1.11 -9.02
N VAL A 72 -15.52 -2.41 -8.79
CA VAL A 72 -15.05 -2.95 -7.50
C VAL A 72 -13.67 -2.38 -7.17
N ARG A 73 -12.74 -2.38 -8.12
CA ARG A 73 -11.41 -1.78 -7.93
C ARG A 73 -11.50 -0.32 -7.50
N SER A 74 -12.24 0.51 -8.22
CA SER A 74 -12.32 1.95 -7.92
C SER A 74 -12.92 2.24 -6.54
N GLU A 75 -13.92 1.44 -6.12
CA GLU A 75 -14.49 1.55 -4.77
C GLU A 75 -13.46 1.16 -3.70
N LEU A 76 -12.71 0.07 -3.90
CA LEU A 76 -11.64 -0.35 -2.98
C LEU A 76 -10.48 0.65 -2.95
N GLU A 77 -10.12 1.23 -4.09
CA GLU A 77 -9.04 2.21 -4.22
C GLU A 77 -9.33 3.48 -3.42
N THR A 78 -10.58 3.94 -3.41
CA THR A 78 -11.01 5.09 -2.60
C THR A 78 -10.78 4.86 -1.11
N VAL A 79 -11.08 3.65 -0.62
CA VAL A 79 -10.87 3.27 0.79
C VAL A 79 -9.38 3.13 1.09
N LEU A 80 -8.64 2.47 0.19
CA LEU A 80 -7.19 2.27 0.31
C LEU A 80 -6.44 3.60 0.33
N GLU A 81 -6.80 4.57 -0.51
CA GLU A 81 -6.10 5.85 -0.62
C GLU A 81 -6.12 6.60 0.72
N SER A 82 -7.28 6.63 1.41
CA SER A 82 -7.40 7.25 2.73
C SER A 82 -6.48 6.58 3.75
N GLN A 83 -6.56 5.25 3.86
CA GLN A 83 -5.77 4.48 4.83
C GLN A 83 -4.27 4.54 4.54
N MET A 84 -3.91 4.60 3.26
CA MET A 84 -2.52 4.68 2.82
C MET A 84 -1.92 6.06 3.15
N LYS A 85 -2.69 7.15 3.02
CA LYS A 85 -2.26 8.49 3.47
C LYS A 85 -1.99 8.51 4.97
N ASP A 86 -2.92 7.98 5.78
CA ASP A 86 -2.75 7.94 7.23
C ASP A 86 -1.50 7.14 7.63
N LEU A 87 -1.30 5.98 7.00
CA LEU A 87 -0.11 5.15 7.20
C LEU A 87 1.18 5.89 6.82
N ILE A 88 1.21 6.58 5.68
CA ILE A 88 2.39 7.32 5.22
C ILE A 88 2.72 8.45 6.20
N ASN A 89 1.72 9.22 6.62
CA ASN A 89 1.86 10.32 7.58
C ASN A 89 2.41 9.82 8.92
N GLU A 90 1.91 8.68 9.41
CA GLU A 90 2.42 8.06 10.64
C GLU A 90 3.89 7.61 10.52
N VAL A 91 4.29 7.01 9.40
CA VAL A 91 5.68 6.53 9.23
C VAL A 91 6.66 7.68 9.00
N LEU A 92 6.26 8.68 8.22
CA LEU A 92 7.12 9.82 7.86
C LEU A 92 7.07 10.96 8.88
N GLY A 93 6.08 10.97 9.78
CA GLY A 93 5.88 12.02 10.78
C GLY A 93 5.43 13.36 10.20
N VAL A 94 4.61 13.33 9.15
CA VAL A 94 4.10 14.52 8.42
C VAL A 94 2.59 14.69 8.54
#